data_AF-A0A948FVX1-F1
#
_entry.id   AF-A0A948FVX1-F1
#
_cell.length_a   1.000
_cell.length_b   1.000
_cell.length_c   1.000
_cell.angle_alpha   90.00
_cell.angle_beta   90.00
_cell.angle_gamma   90.00
#
_symmetry.space_group_name_H-M   'P 1'
#
loop_
_entity.id
_entity.type
_entity.pdbx_description
1 polymer ?
#
loop_
_entity_poly.entity_id
_entity_poly.type
_entity_poly.pdbx_seq_one_letter_code
_entity_poly.pdbx_strand_id
1 'polypeptide(L)'
;NVIDPRAGVREVLGRIAASKFVAASSLHGIVVAESFGIPARLVASQVEPPFKYQDYYLGTGRSDVAVASSLDEAIALGGASLPAWSPDELLRAFPYDLWV
;
A
#
# COMPACT_ATOMS: atom_id res chain seq x y z
N ASN A 1 6.30 -8.57 -15.15
CA ASN A 1 6.80 -7.17 -15.17
C ASN A 1 7.42 -6.83 -13.83
N VAL A 2 8.74 -6.62 -13.76
CA VAL A 2 9.43 -6.17 -12.55
C VAL A 2 9.71 -4.67 -12.66
N ILE A 3 9.49 -3.90 -11.58
CA ILE A 3 9.70 -2.45 -11.53
C ILE A 3 10.87 -2.16 -10.59
N ASP A 4 11.86 -1.38 -11.03
CA ASP A 4 12.86 -0.79 -10.13
C ASP A 4 12.24 0.47 -9.49
N PRO A 5 12.07 0.53 -8.16
CA PRO A 5 11.49 1.70 -7.50
C PRO A 5 12.35 2.96 -7.63
N ARG A 6 13.60 2.86 -8.08
CA ARG A 6 14.52 3.98 -8.31
C ARG A 6 14.46 4.52 -9.75
N ALA A 7 13.66 3.91 -10.62
CA ALA A 7 13.42 4.43 -11.96
C ALA A 7 12.65 5.76 -11.91
N GLY A 8 12.49 6.40 -13.08
CA GLY A 8 11.81 7.70 -13.15
C GLY A 8 10.39 7.63 -12.58
N VAL A 9 10.03 8.57 -11.70
CA VAL A 9 8.75 8.52 -10.97
C VAL A 9 7.53 8.35 -11.88
N ARG A 10 7.46 9.10 -13.00
CA ARG A 10 6.35 8.98 -13.96
C ARG A 10 6.27 7.61 -14.62
N GLU A 11 7.41 6.99 -14.90
CA GLU A 11 7.47 5.65 -15.47
C GLU A 11 6.94 4.62 -14.46
N VAL A 12 7.42 4.68 -13.21
CA VAL A 12 6.98 3.80 -12.13
C VAL A 12 5.47 3.92 -11.91
N LEU A 13 4.97 5.16 -11.77
CA LEU A 13 3.53 5.42 -11.60
C LEU A 13 2.71 4.92 -12.77
N GLY A 14 3.14 5.19 -14.01
CA GLY A 14 2.43 4.73 -15.21
C GLY A 14 2.35 3.21 -15.31
N ARG A 15 3.41 2.49 -14.94
CA ARG A 15 3.43 1.02 -14.92
C ARG A 15 2.54 0.44 -13.83
N ILE A 16 2.48 1.06 -12.65
CA ILE A 16 1.56 0.67 -11.57
C ILE A 16 0.12 0.90 -12.02
N ALA A 17 -0.21 2.09 -12.54
CA ALA A 17 -1.56 2.43 -12.98
C ALA A 17 -2.07 1.54 -14.14
N ALA A 18 -1.17 1.04 -15.00
CA ALA A 18 -1.50 0.12 -16.08
C ALA A 18 -1.60 -1.36 -15.62
N SER A 19 -1.36 -1.67 -14.35
CA SER A 19 -1.37 -3.03 -13.82
C SER A 19 -2.75 -3.42 -13.27
N LYS A 20 -3.10 -4.71 -13.35
CA LYS A 20 -4.33 -5.25 -12.74
C LYS A 20 -4.14 -5.65 -11.27
N PHE A 21 -2.89 -5.82 -10.86
CA PHE A 21 -2.48 -6.29 -9.54
C PHE A 21 -1.01 -5.94 -9.31
N VAL A 22 -0.64 -5.63 -8.07
CA VAL A 22 0.75 -5.36 -7.66
C VAL A 22 1.15 -6.21 -6.46
N ALA A 23 2.14 -7.08 -6.63
CA ALA A 23 2.86 -7.69 -5.52
C ALA A 23 4.13 -6.88 -5.25
N ALA A 24 4.33 -6.42 -4.00
CA ALA A 24 5.48 -5.59 -3.67
C ALA A 24 6.00 -5.88 -2.25
N SER A 25 7.32 -5.82 -2.09
CA SER A 25 7.99 -5.82 -0.78
C SER A 25 8.29 -4.42 -0.25
N SER A 26 7.98 -3.38 -1.03
CA SER A 26 8.10 -1.97 -0.64
C SER A 26 6.74 -1.40 -0.28
N LEU A 27 6.65 -0.72 0.86
CA LEU A 27 5.42 -0.04 1.30
C LEU A 27 4.94 0.99 0.26
N HIS A 28 5.87 1.73 -0.37
CA HIS A 28 5.52 2.68 -1.42
C HIS A 28 4.79 2.02 -2.59
N GLY A 29 5.19 0.80 -2.96
CA GLY A 29 4.52 0.05 -4.03
C GLY A 29 3.07 -0.30 -3.66
N ILE A 30 2.83 -0.65 -2.39
CA ILE A 30 1.49 -0.93 -1.86
C ILE A 30 0.64 0.34 -1.86
N VAL A 31 1.12 1.40 -1.22
CA VAL A 31 0.38 2.67 -1.05
C VAL A 31 -0.01 3.27 -2.41
N VAL A 32 0.93 3.31 -3.36
CA VAL A 32 0.70 3.90 -4.69
C VAL A 32 -0.27 3.05 -5.51
N ALA A 33 -0.15 1.72 -5.47
CA ALA A 33 -1.10 0.85 -6.17
C ALA A 33 -2.52 1.04 -5.63
N GLU A 34 -2.67 1.02 -4.30
CA GLU A 34 -3.97 1.18 -3.65
C GLU A 34 -4.57 2.57 -3.88
N SER A 35 -3.75 3.64 -3.93
CA SER A 35 -4.23 4.99 -4.26
C SER A 35 -4.77 5.12 -5.70
N PHE A 36 -4.35 4.24 -6.60
CA PHE A 36 -4.90 4.14 -7.95
C PHE A 36 -6.06 3.13 -8.06
N GLY A 37 -6.50 2.54 -6.94
CA GLY A 37 -7.52 1.50 -6.91
C GLY A 37 -7.04 0.16 -7.48
N ILE A 38 -5.73 -0.04 -7.60
CA ILE A 38 -5.15 -1.31 -8.06
C ILE A 38 -4.93 -2.21 -6.84
N PRO A 39 -5.51 -3.44 -6.83
CA PRO A 39 -5.30 -4.37 -5.73
C PRO A 39 -3.83 -4.69 -5.54
N ALA A 40 -3.35 -4.68 -4.29
CA ALA A 40 -1.95 -4.92 -3.97
C ALA A 40 -1.79 -5.97 -2.88
N ARG A 41 -0.68 -6.71 -2.90
CA ARG A 41 -0.30 -7.66 -1.86
C ARG A 41 1.12 -7.40 -1.38
N LEU A 42 1.27 -7.27 -0.07
CA LEU A 42 2.59 -7.21 0.55
C LEU A 42 3.27 -8.57 0.48
N VAL A 43 4.49 -8.57 -0.05
CA VAL A 43 5.45 -9.66 0.09
C VAL A 43 6.40 -9.29 1.21
N ALA A 44 6.59 -10.17 2.19
CA ALA A 44 7.42 -9.92 3.36
C ALA A 44 8.83 -9.44 2.96
N SER A 45 9.19 -8.24 3.43
CA SER A 45 10.56 -7.74 3.26
C SER A 45 11.50 -8.45 4.21
N GLN A 46 12.68 -8.82 3.72
CA GLN A 46 13.73 -9.43 4.55
C GLN A 46 14.59 -8.40 5.29
N VAL A 47 14.41 -7.10 4.99
CA VAL A 47 15.28 -6.02 5.45
C VAL A 47 14.53 -4.96 6.26
N GLU A 48 13.25 -4.73 5.94
CA GLU A 48 12.44 -3.69 6.58
C GLU A 48 11.68 -4.25 7.79
N PRO A 49 11.60 -3.51 8.91
CA PRO A 49 10.77 -3.89 10.05
C PRO A 49 9.29 -4.01 9.67
N PRO A 50 8.53 -4.95 10.26
CA PRO A 50 7.13 -5.17 9.93
C PRO A 50 6.22 -4.01 10.35
N PHE A 51 6.64 -3.21 11.34
CA PHE A 51 5.80 -2.19 11.98
C PHE A 51 5.21 -1.17 10.99
N LYS A 52 5.98 -0.67 10.03
CA LYS A 52 5.47 0.30 9.03
C LYS A 52 4.32 -0.24 8.17
N TYR A 53 4.33 -1.55 7.90
CA TYR A 53 3.28 -2.19 7.12
C TYR A 53 2.03 -2.41 7.97
N GLN A 54 2.24 -2.84 9.22
CA GLN A 54 1.16 -2.99 10.21
C GLN A 54 0.48 -1.65 10.47
N ASP A 55 1.26 -0.59 10.68
CA ASP A 55 0.77 0.77 10.89
C ASP A 55 -0.07 1.25 9.71
N TYR A 56 0.39 1.02 8.47
CA TYR A 56 -0.39 1.35 7.28
C TYR A 56 -1.72 0.59 7.19
N TYR A 57 -1.70 -0.73 7.40
CA TYR A 57 -2.92 -1.53 7.32
C TYR A 57 -3.91 -1.18 8.45
N LEU A 58 -3.43 -1.04 9.69
CA LEU A 58 -4.26 -0.63 10.83
C LEU A 58 -4.80 0.79 10.66
N GLY A 59 -3.96 1.74 10.24
CA GLY A 59 -4.34 3.12 9.97
C GLY A 59 -5.32 3.29 8.80
N THR A 60 -5.53 2.22 8.01
CA THR A 60 -6.56 2.16 6.97
C THR A 60 -7.73 1.24 7.33
N GLY A 61 -7.87 0.89 8.62
CA GLY A 61 -8.97 0.08 9.14
C GLY A 61 -8.90 -1.41 8.79
N ARG A 62 -7.74 -1.91 8.37
CA ARG A 62 -7.53 -3.29 7.91
C ARG A 62 -6.63 -4.04 8.90
N SER A 63 -7.24 -4.74 9.85
CA SER A 63 -6.50 -5.52 10.86
C SER A 63 -6.10 -6.93 10.41
N ASP A 64 -6.73 -7.45 9.35
CA ASP A 64 -6.63 -8.87 8.98
C ASP A 64 -6.11 -9.04 7.53
N VAL A 65 -4.91 -8.51 7.28
CA VAL A 65 -4.28 -8.56 5.95
C VAL A 65 -3.19 -9.62 5.92
N ALA A 66 -3.40 -10.67 5.12
CA ALA A 66 -2.39 -11.68 4.88
C ALA A 66 -1.14 -11.09 4.19
N VAL A 67 0.03 -11.39 4.74
CA VAL A 67 1.34 -11.05 4.16
C VAL A 67 1.90 -12.29 3.49
N ALA A 68 2.25 -12.18 2.20
CA ALA A 68 2.83 -13.29 1.47
C ALA A 68 4.32 -13.44 1.80
N SER A 69 4.82 -14.66 1.89
CA SER A 69 6.25 -14.98 2.04
C SER A 69 7.00 -15.00 0.70
N SER A 70 6.28 -15.08 -0.42
CA SER A 70 6.83 -15.18 -1.77
C SER A 70 5.93 -14.52 -2.81
N LEU A 71 6.45 -14.35 -4.03
CA LEU A 71 5.66 -13.85 -5.17
C LEU A 71 4.53 -14.81 -5.55
N ASP A 72 4.79 -16.12 -5.58
CA ASP A 72 3.80 -17.13 -5.96
C ASP A 72 2.63 -17.16 -4.98
N GLU A 73 2.93 -17.08 -3.68
CA GLU A 73 1.91 -16.94 -2.64
C GLU A 73 1.13 -15.63 -2.78
N ALA A 74 1.79 -14.52 -3.10
CA ALA A 74 1.10 -13.25 -3.33
C ALA A 74 0.13 -13.31 -4.51
N ILE A 75 0.49 -14.01 -5.58
CA ILE A 75 -0.37 -14.23 -6.74
C ILE A 75 -1.57 -15.12 -6.34
N ALA A 76 -1.34 -16.18 -5.56
CA ALA A 76 -2.40 -17.08 -5.10
C ALA A 76 -3.40 -16.39 -4.15
N LEU A 77 -2.91 -15.52 -3.26
CA LEU A 77 -3.73 -14.74 -2.32
C LEU A 77 -4.47 -13.58 -3.00
N GLY A 78 -4.00 -13.13 -4.17
CA GLY A 78 -4.50 -11.92 -4.82
C GLY A 78 -4.28 -10.65 -3.98
N GLY A 79 -4.87 -9.53 -4.42
CA GLY A 79 -4.79 -8.26 -3.71
C GLY A 79 -5.57 -8.25 -2.40
N ALA A 80 -5.07 -7.51 -1.42
CA ALA A 80 -5.84 -7.17 -0.23
C ALA A 80 -7.03 -6.28 -0.61
N SER A 81 -8.05 -6.24 0.24
CA SER A 81 -9.14 -5.27 0.12
C SER A 81 -8.56 -3.86 0.12
N LEU A 82 -9.02 -3.04 -0.84
CA LEU A 82 -8.62 -1.63 -0.94
C LEU A 82 -9.02 -0.88 0.34
N PRO A 83 -8.23 0.12 0.77
CA PRO A 83 -8.58 0.94 1.93
C PRO A 83 -9.83 1.76 1.64
N ALA A 84 -10.77 1.79 2.59
CA ALA A 84 -11.89 2.72 2.56
C ALA A 84 -11.44 4.06 3.16
N TRP A 85 -10.89 4.94 2.32
CA TRP A 85 -10.37 6.22 2.78
C TRP A 85 -11.50 7.23 3.07
N SER A 86 -11.50 7.79 4.28
CA SER A 86 -12.26 8.98 4.64
C SER A 86 -11.34 9.99 5.34
N PRO A 87 -11.37 11.28 4.96
CA PRO A 87 -10.58 12.31 5.63
C PRO A 87 -11.19 12.73 6.98
N ASP A 88 -12.43 12.35 7.29
CA ASP A 88 -13.22 12.96 8.37
C ASP A 88 -12.59 12.81 9.76
N GLU A 89 -11.96 11.68 10.05
CA GLU A 89 -11.27 11.46 11.33
C GLU A 89 -10.03 12.33 11.45
N LEU A 90 -9.24 12.43 10.38
CA LEU A 90 -8.04 13.28 10.34
C LEU A 90 -8.40 14.76 10.45
N LEU A 91 -9.43 15.20 9.72
CA LEU A 91 -9.93 16.57 9.81
C LEU A 91 -10.45 16.86 11.22
N ARG A 92 -11.23 15.97 11.84
CA ARG A 92 -11.72 16.17 13.22
C ARG A 92 -10.63 16.20 14.28
N ALA A 93 -9.51 15.50 14.06
CA ALA A 93 -8.36 15.51 14.96
C ALA A 93 -7.49 16.78 14.82
N PHE A 94 -7.62 17.51 13.71
CA PHE A 94 -6.84 18.74 13.50
C PHE A 94 -7.40 19.88 14.37
N PRO A 95 -6.56 20.54 15.19
CA PRO A 95 -6.99 21.58 16.11
C PRO A 95 -7.18 22.92 15.38
N TYR A 96 -8.17 23.00 14.49
CA TYR A 96 -8.47 24.22 13.72
C TYR A 96 -8.72 25.44 14.60
N ASP A 97 -9.17 25.21 15.83
CA ASP A 97 -9.44 26.21 16.86
C ASP A 97 -8.19 26.85 17.47
N LEU A 98 -7.01 26.23 17.31
CA LEU A 98 -5.73 26.75 17.82
C LEU A 98 -4.97 27.62 16.81
N TRP A 99 -5.40 27.67 15.55
CA TRP A 99 -4.67 28.30 14.44
C TRP A 99 -5.58 29.22 13.60
N VAL A 100 -6.27 30.15 14.26
CA VAL A 100 -7.15 31.18 13.68
C VAL A 100 -6.39 32.43 13.24
#